data_AF-A0A7S0ELT0-F1
#
_entry.id   AF-A0A7S0ELT0-F1
#
_cell.length_a   1.000
_cell.length_b   1.000
_cell.length_c   1.000
_cell.angle_alpha   90.00
_cell.angle_beta   90.00
_cell.angle_gamma   90.00
#
_symmetry.space_group_name_H-M   'P 1'
#
loop_
_entity.id
_entity.type
_entity.pdbx_description
1 polymer ?
#
loop_
_entity_poly.entity_id
_entity_poly.type
_entity_poly.pdbx_seq_one_letter_code
_entity_poly.pdbx_strand_id
1 'polypeptide(L)'
;VSVGVVSGYDCCWCDKDTPAAKHKIIFEKTPMQLVFSDEFNEPGRTFANGKDSKWTALDVGDTSNQGTAFYLPNQTFIKEDPAFKGVSALVLSTENSPHVGISPTGQKGVKMPYRSAMVQTWNKFCFTGGVIEWRARMPRGSGYWPALWLFGNLGRAVFQNSNTGLWPWSYNECDEDLFLPPTGPPQRISACDHYDIEKDGLHAYQGRGATELDVLEGAVTNSGKSSYVVGSLQLSPGIPAYFKPPLYEFPTAFGAGQWYTGLKFGLTGRPNDGWYGPPWGSSCPTGCPDALSGGITERDDLDTRYWTYLMEWKLGVDGRLGWYYDGEFIWGMDASAFGEYEICADKPGVTEDGQRRKECRRTPPRQLPQEPMSLVMNTAIGTWNGGTNALDGKHWPANFYIDYVRVWQDEINVGCDPPNFPTKKYIEQHQEWYGEPVAPVSTDTCPESYPDSAHKHAAELIANAAKAHTPHTRERPATAVRAGGTPAEGHLEHKASHVPQAAHSQTSLAAAQPDAQPAALPAALPAAQQTLQPAAQQAARWWQQATRVEIVQPASQPQPQPQPQSEPQPRLASRADEPLMAENWWGASMMASSWPLFGVAGAGPA
;
A
#
# COMPACT_ATOMS: atom_id res chain seq x y z
N VAL A 1 -33.84 -35.96 -19.72
CA VAL A 1 -32.78 -35.09 -20.28
C VAL A 1 -32.51 -34.00 -19.26
N SER A 2 -31.36 -34.08 -18.62
CA SER A 2 -30.83 -33.15 -17.63
C SER A 2 -30.73 -31.74 -18.21
N VAL A 3 -31.31 -30.75 -17.52
CA VAL A 3 -31.09 -29.34 -17.82
C VAL A 3 -29.74 -28.99 -17.21
N GLY A 4 -28.77 -28.67 -18.08
CA GLY A 4 -27.37 -28.51 -17.72
C GLY A 4 -27.13 -27.37 -16.74
N VAL A 5 -26.66 -27.74 -15.56
CA VAL A 5 -25.76 -26.91 -14.75
C VAL A 5 -24.56 -26.62 -15.64
N VAL A 6 -24.35 -25.37 -16.02
CA VAL A 6 -23.01 -24.94 -16.45
C VAL A 6 -22.13 -25.15 -15.22
N SER A 7 -21.27 -26.17 -15.25
CA SER A 7 -20.27 -26.44 -14.22
C SER A 7 -19.52 -25.12 -13.94
N GLY A 8 -19.70 -24.44 -12.82
CA GLY A 8 -19.73 -24.96 -11.46
C GLY A 8 -18.29 -24.87 -10.94
N TYR A 9 -17.75 -23.65 -10.87
CA TYR A 9 -16.46 -23.42 -10.24
C TYR A 9 -16.57 -23.90 -8.79
N ASP A 10 -15.91 -25.00 -8.50
CA ASP A 10 -15.72 -25.50 -7.14
C ASP A 10 -14.52 -24.73 -6.59
N CYS A 11 -14.81 -23.75 -5.74
CA CYS A 11 -13.80 -22.86 -5.20
C CYS A 11 -12.92 -23.63 -4.20
N CYS A 12 -11.83 -24.22 -4.69
CA CYS A 12 -10.87 -24.98 -3.87
C CYS A 12 -10.30 -24.15 -2.70
N TRP A 13 -10.17 -22.84 -2.90
CA TRP A 13 -9.68 -21.90 -1.88
C TRP A 13 -10.75 -21.42 -0.89
N CYS A 14 -12.02 -21.75 -1.12
CA CYS A 14 -13.11 -21.27 -0.29
C CYS A 14 -13.28 -22.13 0.95
N ASP A 15 -13.50 -21.47 2.07
CA ASP A 15 -13.89 -22.12 3.32
C ASP A 15 -15.29 -22.74 3.18
N LYS A 16 -15.43 -24.00 3.60
CA LYS A 16 -16.70 -24.75 3.61
C LYS A 16 -17.77 -24.07 4.48
N ASP A 17 -17.35 -23.28 5.48
CA ASP A 17 -18.25 -22.59 6.38
C ASP A 17 -18.76 -21.26 5.78
N THR A 18 -18.24 -20.87 4.60
CA THR A 18 -18.71 -19.66 3.91
C THR A 18 -20.18 -19.78 3.57
N PRO A 19 -21.03 -18.81 3.93
CA PRO A 19 -22.45 -18.89 3.62
C PRO A 19 -22.72 -19.03 2.12
N ALA A 20 -23.64 -19.92 1.72
CA ALA A 20 -24.00 -20.14 0.32
C ALA A 20 -24.41 -18.84 -0.41
N ALA A 21 -25.09 -17.93 0.30
CA ALA A 21 -25.49 -16.61 -0.22
C ALA A 21 -24.30 -15.67 -0.53
N LYS A 22 -23.08 -15.99 -0.07
CA LYS A 22 -21.86 -15.24 -0.33
C LYS A 22 -21.03 -15.83 -1.47
N HIS A 23 -21.41 -16.99 -2.03
CA HIS A 23 -20.67 -17.59 -3.15
C HIS A 23 -20.82 -16.82 -4.46
N LYS A 24 -21.91 -16.05 -4.59
CA LYS A 24 -22.16 -15.14 -5.70
C LYS A 24 -22.69 -13.84 -5.16
N ILE A 25 -22.14 -12.73 -5.63
CA ILE A 25 -22.58 -11.38 -5.27
C ILE A 25 -22.80 -10.57 -6.54
N ILE A 26 -23.43 -9.40 -6.39
CA ILE A 26 -23.45 -8.37 -7.42
C ILE A 26 -22.78 -7.15 -6.79
N PHE A 27 -21.67 -6.71 -7.38
CA PHE A 27 -20.96 -5.51 -6.96
C PHE A 27 -20.94 -4.52 -8.12
N GLU A 28 -21.40 -3.29 -7.91
CA GLU A 28 -21.49 -2.25 -8.96
C GLU A 28 -22.14 -2.73 -10.27
N LYS A 29 -23.21 -3.54 -10.15
CA LYS A 29 -23.96 -4.20 -11.24
C LYS A 29 -23.20 -5.32 -11.96
N THR A 30 -21.99 -5.64 -11.55
CA THR A 30 -21.20 -6.76 -12.06
C THR A 30 -21.45 -8.00 -11.21
N PRO A 31 -21.95 -9.10 -11.79
CA PRO A 31 -22.01 -10.39 -11.10
C PRO A 31 -20.59 -10.88 -10.81
N MET A 32 -20.32 -11.27 -9.57
CA MET A 32 -19.03 -11.83 -9.17
C MET A 32 -19.23 -13.15 -8.45
N GLN A 33 -18.22 -14.02 -8.54
CA GLN A 33 -18.18 -15.30 -7.88
C GLN A 33 -17.04 -15.34 -6.85
N LEU A 34 -17.27 -16.07 -5.76
CA LEU A 34 -16.29 -16.24 -4.69
C LEU A 34 -15.14 -17.12 -5.18
N VAL A 35 -13.91 -16.64 -4.99
CA VAL A 35 -12.68 -17.32 -5.42
C VAL A 35 -11.71 -17.62 -4.28
N PHE A 36 -11.94 -17.04 -3.10
CA PHE A 36 -11.23 -17.36 -1.86
C PHE A 36 -12.07 -16.93 -0.66
N SER A 37 -11.99 -17.70 0.41
CA SER A 37 -12.52 -17.28 1.71
C SER A 37 -11.86 -18.02 2.86
N ASP A 38 -11.85 -17.39 4.03
CA ASP A 38 -11.58 -18.03 5.32
C ASP A 38 -12.51 -17.41 6.36
N GLU A 39 -13.31 -18.25 7.03
CA GLU A 39 -14.27 -17.84 8.06
C GLU A 39 -13.73 -18.08 9.47
N PHE A 40 -12.50 -18.62 9.59
CA PHE A 40 -11.79 -18.80 10.86
C PHE A 40 -12.60 -19.52 11.96
N ASN A 41 -13.42 -20.51 11.57
CA ASN A 41 -14.29 -21.27 12.47
C ASN A 41 -13.67 -22.57 13.00
N GLU A 42 -12.45 -22.91 12.61
CA GLU A 42 -11.78 -24.16 12.99
C GLU A 42 -10.80 -23.93 14.18
N PRO A 43 -11.20 -24.22 15.43
CA PRO A 43 -10.34 -24.02 16.59
C PRO A 43 -9.13 -24.97 16.55
N GLY A 44 -7.99 -24.51 17.08
CA GLY A 44 -6.76 -25.30 17.16
C GLY A 44 -5.95 -25.34 15.87
N ARG A 45 -6.42 -24.71 14.78
CA ARG A 45 -5.58 -24.40 13.61
C ARG A 45 -4.31 -23.68 14.05
N THR A 46 -3.20 -24.07 13.45
CA THR A 46 -1.89 -23.46 13.65
C THR A 46 -1.42 -22.93 12.31
N PHE A 47 -0.90 -21.72 12.34
CA PHE A 47 -0.49 -20.97 11.16
C PHE A 47 1.02 -21.03 10.94
N ALA A 48 1.75 -21.83 11.72
CA ALA A 48 3.17 -22.04 11.49
C ALA A 48 3.44 -22.57 10.06
N ASN A 49 4.62 -22.28 9.52
CA ASN A 49 4.98 -22.76 8.19
C ASN A 49 4.79 -24.28 8.05
N GLY A 50 4.18 -24.74 6.95
CA GLY A 50 3.85 -26.15 6.72
C GLY A 50 2.64 -26.68 7.48
N LYS A 51 1.89 -25.85 8.24
CA LYS A 51 0.74 -26.30 9.04
C LYS A 51 -0.62 -25.85 8.53
N ASP A 52 -0.68 -24.76 7.77
CA ASP A 52 -1.91 -24.24 7.16
C ASP A 52 -1.74 -24.15 5.63
N SER A 53 -2.79 -24.52 4.92
CA SER A 53 -2.82 -24.58 3.46
C SER A 53 -2.91 -23.19 2.82
N LYS A 54 -3.61 -22.25 3.48
CA LYS A 54 -3.84 -20.90 2.97
C LYS A 54 -2.82 -19.90 3.51
N TRP A 55 -2.36 -20.09 4.74
CA TRP A 55 -1.65 -19.05 5.50
C TRP A 55 -0.29 -19.49 6.04
N THR A 56 0.61 -18.54 6.24
CA THR A 56 1.84 -18.69 7.02
C THR A 56 2.03 -17.50 7.95
N ALA A 57 2.03 -17.76 9.25
CA ALA A 57 2.43 -16.82 10.28
C ALA A 57 3.96 -16.78 10.37
N LEU A 58 4.51 -15.57 10.44
CA LEU A 58 5.96 -15.37 10.42
C LEU A 58 6.60 -15.55 11.80
N ASP A 59 7.87 -15.98 11.78
CA ASP A 59 8.77 -16.06 12.94
C ASP A 59 9.99 -15.16 12.66
N VAL A 60 9.84 -13.85 12.89
CA VAL A 60 10.84 -12.85 12.48
C VAL A 60 10.73 -11.54 13.26
N GLY A 61 11.87 -10.92 13.58
CA GLY A 61 11.93 -9.59 14.18
C GLY A 61 11.78 -8.49 13.14
N ASP A 62 10.69 -7.73 13.14
CA ASP A 62 10.41 -6.71 12.12
C ASP A 62 11.39 -5.53 12.18
N THR A 63 12.35 -5.49 11.26
CA THR A 63 13.30 -4.36 11.12
C THR A 63 12.88 -3.38 10.02
N SER A 64 11.71 -3.56 9.41
CA SER A 64 11.14 -2.60 8.47
C SER A 64 10.49 -1.43 9.21
N ASN A 65 10.44 -0.23 8.62
CA ASN A 65 9.74 0.93 9.18
C ASN A 65 10.01 1.26 10.66
N GLN A 66 11.24 1.00 11.13
CA GLN A 66 11.61 1.11 12.56
C GLN A 66 10.68 0.29 13.48
N GLY A 67 10.25 -0.87 13.00
CA GLY A 67 9.43 -1.83 13.71
C GLY A 67 10.10 -2.29 15.01
N THR A 68 9.27 -2.55 16.02
CA THR A 68 9.71 -2.96 17.36
C THR A 68 9.03 -4.23 17.85
N ALA A 69 8.31 -4.91 16.96
CA ALA A 69 7.65 -6.16 17.24
C ALA A 69 8.43 -7.35 16.66
N PHE A 70 8.45 -8.46 17.40
CA PHE A 70 8.79 -9.77 16.89
C PHE A 70 7.51 -10.50 16.49
N TYR A 71 7.36 -10.85 15.22
CA TYR A 71 6.25 -11.67 14.77
C TYR A 71 6.52 -13.13 15.13
N LEU A 72 5.54 -13.78 15.77
CA LEU A 72 5.63 -15.18 16.17
C LEU A 72 4.40 -15.97 15.70
N PRO A 73 4.55 -17.22 15.27
CA PRO A 73 3.41 -18.05 14.87
C PRO A 73 2.39 -18.26 15.99
N ASN A 74 2.82 -18.32 17.25
CA ASN A 74 1.92 -18.51 18.40
C ASN A 74 1.13 -17.25 18.80
N GLN A 75 1.38 -16.11 18.17
CA GLN A 75 0.57 -14.90 18.32
C GLN A 75 -0.57 -14.84 17.28
N THR A 76 -0.64 -15.82 16.38
CA THR A 76 -1.71 -16.00 15.39
C THR A 76 -2.51 -17.24 15.74
N PHE A 77 -3.75 -17.08 16.18
CA PHE A 77 -4.59 -18.21 16.60
C PHE A 77 -6.07 -17.90 16.48
N ILE A 78 -6.90 -18.94 16.39
CA ILE A 78 -8.35 -18.81 16.34
C ILE A 78 -8.94 -18.94 17.74
N LYS A 79 -9.83 -18.02 18.11
CA LYS A 79 -10.63 -18.10 19.35
C LYS A 79 -11.95 -17.33 19.20
N GLU A 80 -12.90 -17.63 20.07
CA GLU A 80 -14.12 -16.82 20.18
C GLU A 80 -13.78 -15.42 20.73
N ASP A 81 -14.33 -14.38 20.10
CA ASP A 81 -14.20 -13.02 20.60
C ASP A 81 -15.00 -12.88 21.91
N PRO A 82 -14.36 -12.60 23.06
CA PRO A 82 -15.04 -12.49 24.35
C PRO A 82 -16.10 -11.38 24.40
N ALA A 83 -16.01 -10.37 23.51
CA ALA A 83 -17.00 -9.31 23.41
C ALA A 83 -18.18 -9.67 22.47
N PHE A 84 -18.04 -10.68 21.62
CA PHE A 84 -19.01 -11.04 20.59
C PHE A 84 -19.29 -12.54 20.60
N LYS A 85 -20.22 -12.95 21.47
CA LYS A 85 -20.60 -14.35 21.61
C LYS A 85 -21.00 -14.97 20.28
N GLY A 86 -20.42 -16.12 19.97
CA GLY A 86 -20.68 -16.86 18.72
C GLY A 86 -19.85 -16.39 17.51
N VAL A 87 -18.98 -15.40 17.67
CA VAL A 87 -18.00 -15.01 16.63
C VAL A 87 -16.67 -15.68 16.95
N SER A 88 -16.34 -16.73 16.18
CA SER A 88 -14.96 -17.25 16.12
C SER A 88 -14.16 -16.36 15.18
N ALA A 89 -12.97 -15.96 15.60
CA ALA A 89 -12.14 -15.06 14.82
C ALA A 89 -10.69 -15.51 14.84
N LEU A 90 -9.97 -15.21 13.76
CA LEU A 90 -8.53 -15.13 13.78
C LEU A 90 -8.11 -13.98 14.68
N VAL A 91 -7.17 -14.23 15.58
CA VAL A 91 -6.62 -13.24 16.51
C VAL A 91 -5.14 -13.04 16.24
N LEU A 92 -4.78 -11.79 15.97
CA LEU A 92 -3.39 -11.33 15.93
C LEU A 92 -3.12 -10.62 17.26
N SER A 93 -2.47 -11.33 18.18
CA SER A 93 -2.22 -10.86 19.55
C SER A 93 -0.89 -10.12 19.63
N THR A 94 -0.88 -8.98 20.32
CA THR A 94 0.31 -8.18 20.57
C THR A 94 0.54 -8.04 22.08
N GLU A 95 1.77 -8.32 22.52
CA GLU A 95 2.13 -8.45 23.94
C GLU A 95 3.37 -7.61 24.29
N ASN A 96 3.35 -7.04 25.50
CA ASN A 96 4.52 -6.40 26.12
C ASN A 96 5.47 -7.43 26.71
N SER A 97 6.08 -8.21 25.83
CA SER A 97 7.03 -9.26 26.19
C SER A 97 8.16 -9.28 25.17
N PRO A 98 9.43 -9.21 25.61
CA PRO A 98 10.54 -9.23 24.67
C PRO A 98 10.70 -10.61 24.03
N HIS A 99 11.30 -10.60 22.84
CA HIS A 99 11.75 -11.81 22.16
C HIS A 99 13.10 -11.57 21.49
N VAL A 100 13.88 -12.63 21.33
CA VAL A 100 15.19 -12.59 20.65
C VAL A 100 15.18 -13.66 19.58
N GLY A 101 15.46 -13.27 18.34
CA GLY A 101 15.46 -14.21 17.22
C GLY A 101 16.23 -13.67 16.02
N ILE A 102 15.67 -13.85 14.83
CA ILE A 102 16.32 -13.55 13.55
C ILE A 102 15.60 -12.37 12.87
N SER A 103 16.34 -11.48 12.20
CA SER A 103 15.79 -10.43 11.34
C SER A 103 15.38 -10.98 9.97
N PRO A 104 14.66 -10.21 9.13
CA PRO A 104 14.35 -10.59 7.77
C PRO A 104 15.60 -10.71 6.88
N THR A 105 16.71 -10.07 7.27
CA THR A 105 18.02 -10.17 6.59
C THR A 105 18.87 -11.34 7.08
N GLY A 106 18.36 -12.17 7.99
CA GLY A 106 19.07 -13.34 8.53
C GLY A 106 20.00 -13.02 9.72
N GLN A 107 20.02 -11.78 10.21
CA GLN A 107 20.80 -11.41 11.39
C GLN A 107 20.26 -12.13 12.62
N LYS A 108 21.11 -12.88 13.33
CA LYS A 108 20.74 -13.57 14.58
C LYS A 108 20.88 -12.64 15.79
N GLY A 109 20.13 -12.92 16.85
CA GLY A 109 20.23 -12.21 18.12
C GLY A 109 19.52 -10.86 18.13
N VAL A 110 18.62 -10.61 17.18
CA VAL A 110 17.82 -9.38 17.16
C VAL A 110 16.81 -9.43 18.31
N LYS A 111 16.93 -8.48 19.23
CA LYS A 111 16.03 -8.35 20.38
C LYS A 111 14.96 -7.32 20.08
N MET A 112 13.70 -7.75 20.09
CA MET A 112 12.55 -6.86 19.98
C MET A 112 11.83 -6.77 21.34
N PRO A 113 11.36 -5.57 21.72
CA PRO A 113 10.67 -5.37 23.00
C PRO A 113 9.26 -5.97 23.06
N TYR A 114 8.59 -6.16 21.92
CA TYR A 114 7.22 -6.64 21.85
C TYR A 114 7.12 -7.93 21.03
N ARG A 115 6.11 -8.75 21.32
CA ARG A 115 5.68 -9.85 20.45
C ARG A 115 4.40 -9.44 19.74
N SER A 116 4.27 -9.81 18.48
CA SER A 116 3.03 -9.63 17.73
C SER A 116 2.88 -10.74 16.68
N ALA A 117 1.96 -10.55 15.74
CA ALA A 117 1.67 -11.47 14.66
C ALA A 117 1.64 -10.77 13.31
N MET A 118 2.15 -11.50 12.31
CA MET A 118 1.96 -11.25 10.88
C MET A 118 1.68 -12.60 10.23
N VAL A 119 0.65 -12.66 9.40
CA VAL A 119 0.23 -13.85 8.66
C VAL A 119 -0.03 -13.48 7.21
N GLN A 120 0.42 -14.33 6.28
CA GLN A 120 0.42 -14.04 4.85
C GLN A 120 0.02 -15.25 4.01
N THR A 121 -0.55 -15.00 2.83
CA THR A 121 -0.78 -16.04 1.79
C THR A 121 0.32 -16.07 0.73
N TRP A 122 1.45 -15.38 0.96
CA TRP A 122 2.55 -15.26 0.01
C TRP A 122 2.98 -16.62 -0.55
N ASN A 123 3.04 -16.71 -1.88
CA ASN A 123 3.33 -17.92 -2.66
C ASN A 123 2.41 -19.14 -2.37
N LYS A 124 1.27 -18.93 -1.70
CA LYS A 124 0.19 -19.90 -1.46
C LYS A 124 -1.04 -19.52 -2.25
N PHE A 125 -1.67 -18.41 -1.87
CA PHE A 125 -2.82 -17.86 -2.59
C PHE A 125 -2.46 -16.45 -3.02
N CYS A 126 -2.50 -16.23 -4.32
CA CYS A 126 -2.40 -14.92 -4.92
C CYS A 126 -3.58 -14.73 -5.87
N PHE A 127 -3.97 -13.49 -6.09
CA PHE A 127 -5.01 -13.15 -7.05
C PHE A 127 -4.70 -11.80 -7.71
N THR A 128 -5.31 -11.56 -8.86
CA THR A 128 -5.19 -10.28 -9.57
C THR A 128 -6.57 -9.74 -9.91
N GLY A 129 -6.90 -8.57 -9.37
CA GLY A 129 -8.19 -7.90 -9.57
C GLY A 129 -9.37 -8.58 -8.86
N GLY A 130 -10.51 -7.90 -8.85
CA GLY A 130 -11.75 -8.33 -8.20
C GLY A 130 -12.12 -7.43 -7.02
N VAL A 131 -12.82 -8.01 -6.05
CA VAL A 131 -13.23 -7.36 -4.82
C VAL A 131 -12.80 -8.22 -3.65
N ILE A 132 -12.19 -7.60 -2.64
CA ILE A 132 -11.82 -8.25 -1.39
C ILE A 132 -12.53 -7.58 -0.22
N GLU A 133 -13.05 -8.37 0.70
CA GLU A 133 -13.69 -7.89 1.93
C GLU A 133 -13.13 -8.62 3.14
N TRP A 134 -12.74 -7.86 4.15
CA TRP A 134 -12.52 -8.36 5.50
C TRP A 134 -13.62 -7.88 6.43
N ARG A 135 -13.96 -8.71 7.44
CA ARG A 135 -14.70 -8.25 8.61
C ARG A 135 -13.81 -8.33 9.84
N ALA A 136 -13.54 -7.20 10.48
CA ALA A 136 -12.59 -7.14 11.59
C ALA A 136 -12.95 -6.11 12.66
N ARG A 137 -12.42 -6.30 13.87
CA ARG A 137 -12.53 -5.39 15.01
C ARG A 137 -11.13 -5.05 15.52
N MET A 138 -10.80 -3.77 15.56
CA MET A 138 -9.46 -3.30 15.85
C MET A 138 -9.06 -3.52 17.32
N PRO A 139 -7.76 -3.68 17.62
CA PRO A 139 -7.27 -3.64 18.99
C PRO A 139 -7.44 -2.24 19.58
N ARG A 140 -7.81 -2.15 20.86
CA ARG A 140 -7.82 -0.89 21.61
C ARG A 140 -6.40 -0.52 22.05
N GLY A 141 -6.04 0.76 21.95
CA GLY A 141 -4.80 1.30 22.49
C GLY A 141 -3.91 1.98 21.44
N SER A 142 -3.32 3.10 21.82
CA SER A 142 -2.44 3.89 20.96
C SER A 142 -1.11 3.17 20.70
N GLY A 143 -0.53 3.34 19.51
CA GLY A 143 0.76 2.77 19.12
C GLY A 143 0.67 1.40 18.43
N TYR A 144 -0.46 0.69 18.55
CA TYR A 144 -0.73 -0.51 17.75
C TYR A 144 -1.13 -0.11 16.33
N TRP A 145 -0.58 -0.79 15.32
CA TRP A 145 -0.84 -0.51 13.91
C TRP A 145 -1.38 -1.78 13.23
N PRO A 146 -2.68 -2.10 13.42
CA PRO A 146 -3.35 -3.17 12.67
C PRO A 146 -3.42 -2.83 11.18
N ALA A 147 -3.15 -3.82 10.33
CA ALA A 147 -3.22 -3.69 8.89
C ALA A 147 -3.83 -4.94 8.22
N LEU A 148 -4.62 -4.72 7.16
CA LEU A 148 -5.15 -5.71 6.23
C LEU A 148 -4.86 -5.21 4.82
N TRP A 149 -3.97 -5.90 4.12
CA TRP A 149 -3.35 -5.35 2.92
C TRP A 149 -2.92 -6.43 1.94
N LEU A 150 -2.55 -6.00 0.75
CA LEU A 150 -2.10 -6.84 -0.34
C LEU A 150 -0.68 -6.45 -0.74
N PHE A 151 0.11 -7.46 -1.13
CA PHE A 151 1.49 -7.26 -1.57
C PHE A 151 1.81 -8.08 -2.81
N GLY A 152 2.38 -7.44 -3.83
CA GLY A 152 2.79 -8.12 -5.07
C GLY A 152 3.78 -9.26 -4.82
N ASN A 153 3.50 -10.44 -5.40
CA ASN A 153 4.16 -11.70 -5.02
C ASN A 153 5.68 -11.74 -5.31
N LEU A 154 6.18 -10.88 -6.21
CA LEU A 154 7.61 -10.70 -6.47
C LEU A 154 8.38 -10.16 -5.25
N GLY A 155 7.70 -9.56 -4.28
CA GLY A 155 8.25 -9.20 -2.98
C GLY A 155 7.60 -10.02 -1.87
N ARG A 156 8.20 -10.02 -0.68
CA ARG A 156 7.60 -10.59 0.53
C ARG A 156 7.65 -9.55 1.65
N ALA A 157 6.51 -9.33 2.30
CA ALA A 157 6.39 -8.39 3.42
C ALA A 157 7.51 -8.64 4.45
N VAL A 158 8.06 -7.56 5.01
CA VAL A 158 9.24 -7.49 5.92
C VAL A 158 10.60 -7.93 5.34
N PHE A 159 10.66 -8.74 4.28
CA PHE A 159 11.92 -9.22 3.70
C PHE A 159 12.52 -8.19 2.72
N GLN A 160 13.24 -7.22 3.27
CA GLN A 160 13.79 -6.05 2.56
C GLN A 160 14.64 -6.39 1.32
N ASN A 161 15.38 -7.51 1.33
CA ASN A 161 16.17 -7.96 0.18
C ASN A 161 15.29 -8.30 -1.02
N SER A 162 14.11 -8.92 -0.79
CA SER A 162 13.14 -9.15 -1.86
C SER A 162 12.50 -7.84 -2.36
N ASN A 163 12.33 -6.84 -1.49
CA ASN A 163 11.57 -5.63 -1.82
C ASN A 163 12.40 -4.53 -2.51
N THR A 164 13.73 -4.51 -2.31
CA THR A 164 14.60 -3.40 -2.76
C THR A 164 14.60 -3.23 -4.29
N GLY A 165 13.99 -2.16 -4.82
CA GLY A 165 13.87 -1.94 -6.26
C GLY A 165 12.71 -2.71 -6.91
N LEU A 166 11.89 -3.43 -6.14
CA LEU A 166 10.62 -4.01 -6.59
C LEU A 166 9.43 -3.27 -5.95
N TRP A 167 9.48 -3.03 -4.65
CA TRP A 167 8.47 -2.25 -3.96
C TRP A 167 8.67 -0.75 -4.15
N PRO A 168 7.66 0.04 -4.52
CA PRO A 168 6.33 -0.31 -5.02
C PRO A 168 6.19 0.04 -6.50
N TRP A 169 7.08 -0.49 -7.34
CA TRP A 169 7.13 -0.15 -8.75
C TRP A 169 5.90 -0.68 -9.51
N SER A 170 5.25 0.20 -10.27
CA SER A 170 4.20 -0.14 -11.22
C SER A 170 4.44 0.59 -12.54
N TYR A 171 5.59 0.32 -13.14
CA TYR A 171 6.10 1.00 -14.32
C TYR A 171 6.53 -0.02 -15.38
N ASN A 172 6.26 0.25 -16.65
CA ASN A 172 6.45 -0.73 -17.73
C ASN A 172 6.81 -0.06 -19.07
N GLU A 173 7.73 0.90 -19.05
CA GLU A 173 8.24 1.57 -20.26
C GLU A 173 9.76 1.61 -20.19
N CYS A 174 10.45 1.28 -21.29
CA CYS A 174 11.89 1.50 -21.37
C CYS A 174 12.12 2.95 -21.77
N ASP A 175 12.53 3.77 -20.81
CA ASP A 175 12.82 5.17 -21.02
C ASP A 175 14.27 5.44 -20.60
N GLU A 176 15.17 5.46 -21.60
CA GLU A 176 16.61 5.72 -21.40
C GLU A 176 16.89 7.16 -20.98
N ASP A 177 15.95 8.08 -21.23
CA ASP A 177 16.05 9.50 -20.88
C ASP A 177 15.44 9.79 -19.50
N LEU A 178 14.84 8.78 -18.84
CA LEU A 178 14.18 8.94 -17.55
C LEU A 178 15.20 9.12 -16.41
N PHE A 179 15.28 10.35 -15.92
CA PHE A 179 16.06 10.69 -14.73
C PHE A 179 15.17 10.62 -13.47
N LEU A 180 15.29 9.53 -12.69
CA LEU A 180 14.65 9.37 -11.38
C LEU A 180 15.65 9.66 -10.26
N PRO A 181 15.57 10.81 -9.58
CA PRO A 181 16.43 11.11 -8.46
C PRO A 181 15.95 10.45 -7.15
N PRO A 182 16.88 10.13 -6.23
CA PRO A 182 18.33 10.21 -6.38
C PRO A 182 18.92 8.85 -6.78
N THR A 183 19.38 8.75 -8.03
CA THR A 183 20.51 7.90 -8.42
C THR A 183 20.37 6.38 -8.22
N GLY A 184 19.18 5.83 -8.44
CA GLY A 184 18.98 4.38 -8.52
C GLY A 184 18.91 3.65 -7.17
N PRO A 185 18.44 2.39 -7.17
CA PRO A 185 18.35 1.51 -8.33
C PRO A 185 17.16 1.86 -9.26
N PRO A 186 17.32 1.71 -10.60
CA PRO A 186 16.17 1.59 -11.48
C PRO A 186 15.33 0.43 -10.98
N GLN A 187 14.03 0.49 -11.21
CA GLN A 187 13.16 -0.68 -11.12
C GLN A 187 13.93 -1.96 -11.44
N ARG A 188 14.02 -2.87 -10.47
CA ARG A 188 14.95 -4.02 -10.52
C ARG A 188 14.68 -4.91 -11.73
N ILE A 189 13.41 -5.02 -12.09
CA ILE A 189 12.94 -5.70 -13.30
C ILE A 189 12.39 -4.60 -14.21
N SER A 190 13.22 -4.09 -15.11
CA SER A 190 12.88 -2.95 -15.96
C SER A 190 12.40 -3.40 -17.34
N ALA A 191 11.56 -2.58 -17.98
CA ALA A 191 11.16 -2.80 -19.36
C ALA A 191 12.32 -2.62 -20.37
N CYS A 192 13.49 -2.15 -19.94
CA CYS A 192 14.71 -2.15 -20.77
C CYS A 192 15.43 -3.50 -20.79
N ASP A 193 15.12 -4.39 -19.85
CA ASP A 193 15.80 -5.66 -19.71
C ASP A 193 15.24 -6.70 -20.67
N HIS A 194 16.13 -7.51 -21.23
CA HIS A 194 15.80 -8.57 -22.19
C HIS A 194 15.82 -9.94 -21.49
N TYR A 195 14.98 -10.10 -20.46
CA TYR A 195 14.82 -11.37 -19.75
C TYR A 195 14.35 -12.49 -20.68
N ASP A 196 14.72 -13.72 -20.34
CA ASP A 196 14.23 -14.90 -21.01
C ASP A 196 13.22 -15.63 -20.12
N ILE A 197 12.02 -15.88 -20.64
CA ILE A 197 10.93 -16.49 -19.87
C ILE A 197 11.28 -17.90 -19.38
N GLU A 198 12.01 -18.67 -20.20
CA GLU A 198 12.42 -20.03 -19.89
C GLU A 198 13.66 -20.09 -19.01
N LYS A 199 14.45 -19.02 -18.88
CA LYS A 199 15.65 -18.98 -18.06
C LYS A 199 15.44 -18.20 -16.79
N ASP A 200 14.87 -17.01 -16.86
CA ASP A 200 14.74 -16.06 -15.76
C ASP A 200 13.32 -16.06 -15.16
N GLY A 201 12.34 -16.62 -15.88
CA GLY A 201 10.95 -16.66 -15.42
C GLY A 201 10.21 -15.33 -15.57
N LEU A 202 10.71 -14.45 -16.45
CA LEU A 202 10.19 -13.10 -16.68
C LEU A 202 10.09 -12.86 -18.18
N HIS A 203 9.09 -12.08 -18.61
CA HIS A 203 9.00 -11.67 -20.01
C HIS A 203 10.07 -10.61 -20.32
N ALA A 204 10.64 -10.69 -21.52
CA ALA A 204 11.51 -9.65 -22.05
C ALA A 204 10.75 -8.31 -22.17
N TYR A 205 11.43 -7.21 -21.87
CA TYR A 205 10.93 -5.86 -22.00
C TYR A 205 9.64 -5.56 -21.22
N GLN A 206 9.48 -6.24 -20.08
CA GLN A 206 8.38 -6.03 -19.16
C GLN A 206 8.92 -5.49 -17.83
N GLY A 207 8.59 -4.25 -17.50
CA GLY A 207 8.82 -3.65 -16.19
C GLY A 207 7.85 -4.24 -15.17
N ARG A 208 8.39 -4.65 -14.01
CA ARG A 208 7.67 -5.37 -12.95
C ARG A 208 8.00 -4.81 -11.57
N GLY A 209 7.21 -5.17 -10.57
CA GLY A 209 7.46 -4.75 -9.19
C GLY A 209 6.67 -5.52 -8.15
N ALA A 210 6.65 -5.00 -6.93
CA ALA A 210 5.89 -5.52 -5.81
C ALA A 210 5.08 -4.36 -5.22
N THR A 211 3.95 -4.04 -5.84
CA THR A 211 3.06 -2.97 -5.37
C THR A 211 2.39 -3.32 -4.04
N GLU A 212 1.90 -2.30 -3.36
CA GLU A 212 1.21 -2.39 -2.07
C GLU A 212 -0.17 -1.73 -2.19
N LEU A 213 -1.19 -2.44 -1.71
CA LEU A 213 -2.57 -1.96 -1.63
C LEU A 213 -3.08 -2.24 -0.23
N ASP A 214 -3.31 -1.17 0.54
CA ASP A 214 -3.83 -1.27 1.89
C ASP A 214 -5.35 -1.16 1.85
N VAL A 215 -6.05 -2.21 2.26
CA VAL A 215 -7.51 -2.14 2.44
C VAL A 215 -7.84 -1.44 3.75
N LEU A 216 -7.02 -1.70 4.76
CA LEU A 216 -7.07 -1.08 6.07
C LEU A 216 -5.65 -0.93 6.61
N GLU A 217 -5.31 0.28 6.98
CA GLU A 217 -4.35 0.60 8.03
C GLU A 217 -5.04 1.52 9.02
N GLY A 218 -4.86 1.30 10.31
CA GLY A 218 -5.55 2.14 11.29
C GLY A 218 -4.91 2.20 12.64
N ALA A 219 -5.53 3.01 13.49
CA ALA A 219 -5.13 3.21 14.86
C ALA A 219 -6.34 3.49 15.73
N VAL A 220 -6.41 2.82 16.87
CA VAL A 220 -7.36 3.14 17.92
C VAL A 220 -6.63 3.85 19.04
N THR A 221 -7.21 4.92 19.58
CA THR A 221 -6.57 5.61 20.70
C THR A 221 -6.80 4.88 22.04
N ASN A 222 -6.07 5.27 23.09
CA ASN A 222 -6.29 4.72 24.44
C ASN A 222 -7.72 4.93 24.98
N SER A 223 -8.38 6.02 24.55
CA SER A 223 -9.77 6.31 24.94
C SER A 223 -10.78 5.56 24.05
N GLY A 224 -10.33 4.95 22.96
CA GLY A 224 -11.17 4.44 21.88
C GLY A 224 -11.68 5.54 20.96
N LYS A 225 -11.45 6.82 21.30
CA LYS A 225 -12.01 7.97 20.59
C LYS A 225 -11.04 8.60 19.63
N SER A 226 -11.54 9.32 18.63
CA SER A 226 -10.70 10.01 17.65
C SER A 226 -9.74 9.07 16.89
N SER A 227 -10.20 7.84 16.67
CA SER A 227 -9.49 6.78 15.96
C SER A 227 -9.62 6.97 14.45
N TYR A 228 -8.77 6.32 13.68
CA TYR A 228 -8.81 6.40 12.21
C TYR A 228 -8.56 5.06 11.54
N VAL A 229 -9.05 4.97 10.32
CA VAL A 229 -8.72 3.90 9.37
C VAL A 229 -8.60 4.49 7.97
N VAL A 230 -7.55 4.10 7.27
CA VAL A 230 -7.25 4.51 5.90
C VAL A 230 -7.05 3.30 5.00
N GLY A 231 -7.42 3.46 3.74
CA GLY A 231 -6.98 2.61 2.65
C GLY A 231 -5.93 3.35 1.86
N SER A 232 -5.01 2.64 1.22
CA SER A 232 -3.87 3.26 0.56
C SER A 232 -3.34 2.49 -0.65
N LEU A 233 -2.62 3.22 -1.50
CA LEU A 233 -1.81 2.71 -2.59
C LEU A 233 -0.43 3.36 -2.54
N GLN A 234 0.61 2.53 -2.61
CA GLN A 234 1.99 2.94 -2.75
C GLN A 234 2.43 2.69 -4.18
N LEU A 235 3.08 3.69 -4.78
CA LEU A 235 3.33 3.70 -6.21
C LEU A 235 4.67 4.34 -6.59
N SER A 236 5.42 3.66 -7.44
CA SER A 236 6.64 4.19 -8.05
C SER A 236 6.66 4.05 -9.58
N PRO A 237 7.32 4.99 -10.30
CA PRO A 237 8.01 6.17 -9.77
C PRO A 237 7.07 7.24 -9.20
N GLY A 238 7.49 7.90 -8.12
CA GLY A 238 6.74 9.01 -7.56
C GLY A 238 6.71 10.24 -8.47
N ILE A 239 5.80 11.18 -8.22
CA ILE A 239 5.66 12.43 -8.99
C ILE A 239 6.61 13.53 -8.48
N PRO A 240 6.93 14.55 -9.31
CA PRO A 240 7.80 15.66 -8.90
C PRO A 240 7.34 16.39 -7.63
N ALA A 241 8.31 16.85 -6.81
CA ALA A 241 8.08 17.58 -5.55
C ALA A 241 7.01 18.68 -5.64
N TYR A 242 6.99 19.42 -6.74
CA TYR A 242 6.05 20.52 -6.97
C TYR A 242 4.58 20.07 -6.89
N PHE A 243 4.26 18.86 -7.34
CA PHE A 243 2.89 18.34 -7.29
C PHE A 243 2.54 17.73 -5.92
N LYS A 244 3.52 17.50 -5.04
CA LYS A 244 3.29 16.97 -3.70
C LYS A 244 2.71 18.03 -2.79
N PRO A 245 1.60 17.76 -2.07
CA PRO A 245 1.18 18.64 -1.00
C PRO A 245 2.25 18.70 0.11
N PRO A 246 2.36 19.82 0.83
CA PRO A 246 3.13 19.85 2.06
C PRO A 246 2.61 18.83 3.08
N LEU A 247 3.48 18.42 4.01
CA LEU A 247 3.10 17.51 5.08
C LEU A 247 2.00 18.14 5.95
N TYR A 248 0.93 17.39 6.22
CA TYR A 248 -0.28 17.85 6.94
C TYR A 248 -1.11 18.91 6.20
N GLU A 249 -0.90 19.06 4.89
CA GLU A 249 -1.77 19.87 4.03
C GLU A 249 -2.53 18.99 3.03
N PHE A 250 -3.69 19.47 2.60
CA PHE A 250 -4.52 18.79 1.60
C PHE A 250 -4.10 19.13 0.16
N PRO A 251 -4.42 18.27 -0.82
CA PRO A 251 -4.15 18.56 -2.21
C PRO A 251 -4.86 19.84 -2.68
N THR A 252 -4.17 20.63 -3.50
CA THR A 252 -4.74 21.82 -4.13
C THR A 252 -5.52 21.44 -5.39
N ALA A 253 -6.40 22.34 -5.85
CA ALA A 253 -7.18 22.07 -7.07
C ALA A 253 -6.34 22.18 -8.36
N PHE A 254 -5.26 22.97 -8.33
CA PHE A 254 -4.41 23.24 -9.50
C PHE A 254 -3.01 23.70 -9.07
N GLY A 255 -2.00 23.36 -9.86
CA GLY A 255 -0.63 23.85 -9.68
C GLY A 255 0.12 23.12 -8.56
N ALA A 256 0.85 23.88 -7.74
CA ALA A 256 1.67 23.31 -6.67
C ALA A 256 0.79 22.58 -5.66
N GLY A 257 1.14 21.34 -5.33
CA GLY A 257 0.36 20.50 -4.42
C GLY A 257 -0.92 19.89 -5.02
N GLN A 258 -1.14 19.96 -6.34
CA GLN A 258 -2.33 19.38 -6.97
C GLN A 258 -2.43 17.86 -6.79
N TRP A 259 -1.30 17.21 -6.52
CA TRP A 259 -1.16 15.77 -6.38
C TRP A 259 -1.68 15.02 -7.62
N TYR A 260 -2.55 14.03 -7.43
CA TYR A 260 -3.16 13.25 -8.49
C TYR A 260 -4.53 13.83 -8.87
N THR A 261 -4.85 13.80 -10.17
CA THR A 261 -6.18 14.20 -10.65
C THR A 261 -7.17 13.04 -10.57
N GLY A 262 -8.46 13.35 -10.46
CA GLY A 262 -9.53 12.34 -10.50
C GLY A 262 -9.71 11.53 -9.21
N LEU A 263 -9.10 11.94 -8.10
CA LEU A 263 -9.37 11.37 -6.78
C LEU A 263 -10.81 11.69 -6.37
N LYS A 264 -11.54 10.68 -5.90
CA LYS A 264 -12.94 10.77 -5.46
C LYS A 264 -13.01 10.42 -3.99
N PHE A 265 -13.83 11.16 -3.24
CA PHE A 265 -14.11 10.91 -1.83
C PHE A 265 -15.62 10.84 -1.62
N GLY A 266 -16.04 9.86 -0.83
CA GLY A 266 -17.43 9.73 -0.39
C GLY A 266 -17.80 10.75 0.66
N LEU A 267 -19.03 10.66 1.15
CA LEU A 267 -19.59 11.62 2.11
C LEU A 267 -18.75 11.70 3.40
N THR A 268 -18.36 10.54 3.91
CA THR A 268 -17.61 10.37 5.16
C THR A 268 -16.10 10.26 4.94
N GLY A 269 -15.67 9.95 3.71
CA GLY A 269 -14.26 9.80 3.38
C GLY A 269 -13.51 11.11 3.24
N ARG A 270 -12.24 11.11 3.61
CA ARG A 270 -11.33 12.26 3.53
C ARG A 270 -9.97 11.84 2.98
N PRO A 271 -9.26 12.71 2.25
CA PRO A 271 -7.84 12.49 1.96
C PRO A 271 -7.07 12.41 3.27
N ASN A 272 -6.07 11.54 3.31
CA ASN A 272 -5.08 11.55 4.38
C ASN A 272 -4.04 12.64 4.08
N ASP A 273 -3.83 13.55 5.03
CA ASP A 273 -2.84 14.63 4.97
C ASP A 273 -1.51 14.27 5.64
N GLY A 274 -1.40 13.07 6.23
CA GLY A 274 -0.25 12.65 7.02
C GLY A 274 1.02 12.37 6.22
N TRP A 275 0.92 11.82 5.00
CA TRP A 275 2.10 11.49 4.18
C TRP A 275 1.78 11.31 2.70
N TYR A 276 2.63 11.85 1.83
CA TYR A 276 2.52 11.76 0.36
C TYR A 276 3.77 11.14 -0.27
N GLY A 277 4.50 10.30 0.47
CA GLY A 277 5.81 9.81 0.03
C GLY A 277 6.98 10.70 0.46
N PRO A 278 8.22 10.25 0.27
CA PRO A 278 9.39 11.03 0.60
C PRO A 278 9.54 12.24 -0.35
N PRO A 279 10.19 13.33 0.12
CA PRO A 279 10.55 14.45 -0.74
C PRO A 279 11.41 14.00 -1.91
N TRP A 280 11.22 14.64 -3.07
CA TRP A 280 12.01 14.37 -4.27
C TRP A 280 13.51 14.56 -4.03
N GLY A 281 14.33 13.57 -4.42
CA GLY A 281 15.78 13.58 -4.18
C GLY A 281 16.22 13.07 -2.80
N SER A 282 15.29 12.56 -1.99
CA SER A 282 15.62 11.81 -0.76
C SER A 282 16.21 10.44 -1.11
N SER A 283 17.18 9.95 -0.33
CA SER A 283 17.68 8.58 -0.52
C SER A 283 16.55 7.58 -0.26
N CYS A 284 16.06 6.93 -1.32
CA CYS A 284 15.01 5.91 -1.26
C CYS A 284 15.53 4.63 -1.90
N PRO A 285 16.28 3.78 -1.18
CA PRO A 285 16.88 2.57 -1.77
C PRO A 285 15.84 1.60 -2.35
N THR A 286 14.58 1.70 -1.93
CA THR A 286 13.48 0.89 -2.46
C THR A 286 12.80 1.53 -3.69
N GLY A 287 13.03 2.81 -4.00
CA GLY A 287 12.50 3.51 -5.18
C GLY A 287 11.39 4.49 -4.84
N CYS A 288 11.75 5.74 -4.51
CA CYS A 288 10.90 6.78 -3.90
C CYS A 288 9.40 6.70 -4.24
N PRO A 289 8.58 6.17 -3.32
CA PRO A 289 7.16 5.95 -3.57
C PRO A 289 6.33 7.20 -3.35
N ASP A 290 5.23 7.33 -4.09
CA ASP A 290 4.09 8.12 -3.64
C ASP A 290 3.19 7.24 -2.77
N ALA A 291 2.52 7.88 -1.81
CA ALA A 291 1.45 7.26 -1.03
C ALA A 291 0.17 8.03 -1.29
N LEU A 292 -0.83 7.36 -1.83
CA LEU A 292 -2.18 7.88 -2.02
C LEU A 292 -3.04 7.22 -0.96
N SER A 293 -3.64 8.01 -0.07
CA SER A 293 -4.49 7.46 0.98
C SER A 293 -5.73 8.31 1.22
N GLY A 294 -6.78 7.62 1.62
CA GLY A 294 -8.02 8.20 2.08
C GLY A 294 -8.68 7.30 3.10
N GLY A 295 -9.54 7.86 3.92
CA GLY A 295 -10.11 7.10 5.02
C GLY A 295 -11.19 7.82 5.78
N ILE A 296 -11.51 7.25 6.94
CA ILE A 296 -12.38 7.88 7.93
C ILE A 296 -11.56 8.15 9.20
N THR A 297 -11.75 9.33 9.74
CA THR A 297 -11.14 9.78 10.99
C THR A 297 -12.23 10.02 12.03
N GLU A 298 -11.82 10.37 13.24
CA GLU A 298 -12.71 10.74 14.34
C GLU A 298 -13.73 9.65 14.70
N ARG A 299 -13.29 8.38 14.67
CA ARG A 299 -14.14 7.24 15.02
C ARG A 299 -13.95 6.78 16.46
N ASP A 300 -15.07 6.42 17.07
CA ASP A 300 -15.15 6.05 18.49
C ASP A 300 -15.57 4.58 18.68
N ASP A 301 -15.66 3.81 17.59
CA ASP A 301 -16.25 2.48 17.54
C ASP A 301 -15.43 1.43 16.77
N LEU A 302 -14.19 1.72 16.39
CA LEU A 302 -13.32 0.78 15.66
C LEU A 302 -12.90 -0.43 16.53
N ASP A 303 -12.79 -0.28 17.86
CA ASP A 303 -12.50 -1.36 18.81
C ASP A 303 -13.73 -1.99 19.45
N THR A 304 -14.90 -1.34 19.35
CA THR A 304 -16.11 -1.76 20.08
C THR A 304 -17.10 -2.55 19.23
N ARG A 305 -16.91 -2.61 17.90
CA ARG A 305 -17.68 -3.46 16.99
C ARG A 305 -16.86 -3.94 15.80
N TYR A 306 -17.40 -4.92 15.10
CA TYR A 306 -16.87 -5.32 13.81
C TYR A 306 -17.29 -4.34 12.71
N TRP A 307 -16.35 -4.08 11.83
CA TRP A 307 -16.49 -3.32 10.60
C TRP A 307 -16.20 -4.23 9.42
N THR A 308 -16.84 -3.95 8.29
CA THR A 308 -16.50 -4.54 6.99
C THR A 308 -15.63 -3.57 6.21
N TYR A 309 -14.51 -4.06 5.71
CA TYR A 309 -13.53 -3.31 4.95
C TYR A 309 -13.39 -3.95 3.58
N LEU A 310 -13.89 -3.28 2.56
CA LEU A 310 -13.94 -3.77 1.19
C LEU A 310 -13.08 -2.88 0.29
N MET A 311 -12.32 -3.51 -0.61
CA MET A 311 -11.62 -2.82 -1.69
C MET A 311 -12.01 -3.42 -3.04
N GLU A 312 -12.38 -2.55 -3.97
CA GLU A 312 -12.51 -2.83 -5.39
C GLU A 312 -11.16 -2.63 -6.08
N TRP A 313 -10.75 -3.62 -6.85
CA TRP A 313 -9.54 -3.58 -7.68
C TRP A 313 -9.89 -4.06 -9.09
N LYS A 314 -10.30 -3.12 -9.95
CA LYS A 314 -10.62 -3.39 -11.34
C LYS A 314 -9.41 -3.09 -12.22
N LEU A 315 -8.98 -4.07 -12.99
CA LEU A 315 -7.87 -3.95 -13.94
C LEU A 315 -8.30 -3.27 -15.25
N GLY A 316 -7.31 -2.95 -16.09
CA GLY A 316 -7.53 -2.46 -17.45
C GLY A 316 -7.56 -0.93 -17.59
N VAL A 317 -7.79 -0.46 -18.82
CA VAL A 317 -7.78 0.98 -19.17
C VAL A 317 -8.95 1.75 -18.54
N ASP A 318 -10.06 1.05 -18.28
CA ASP A 318 -11.22 1.52 -17.53
C ASP A 318 -11.19 1.01 -16.08
N GLY A 319 -10.01 0.59 -15.62
CA GLY A 319 -9.75 0.10 -14.28
C GLY A 319 -9.97 1.16 -13.22
N ARG A 320 -10.12 0.71 -11.98
CA ARG A 320 -10.38 1.57 -10.82
C ARG A 320 -9.96 0.90 -9.52
N LEU A 321 -9.64 1.73 -8.55
CA LEU A 321 -9.50 1.36 -7.14
C LEU A 321 -10.55 2.10 -6.32
N GLY A 322 -11.21 1.40 -5.41
CA GLY A 322 -12.22 1.99 -4.54
C GLY A 322 -12.28 1.31 -3.19
N TRP A 323 -12.38 2.08 -2.12
CA TRP A 323 -12.47 1.59 -0.75
C TRP A 323 -13.87 1.85 -0.19
N TYR A 324 -14.43 0.84 0.45
CA TYR A 324 -15.78 0.86 1.00
C TYR A 324 -15.76 0.30 2.41
N TYR A 325 -16.19 1.10 3.39
CA TYR A 325 -16.26 0.67 4.80
C TYR A 325 -17.72 0.63 5.23
N ASP A 326 -18.18 -0.53 5.72
CA ASP A 326 -19.60 -0.80 6.00
C ASP A 326 -20.55 -0.52 4.84
N GLY A 327 -20.07 -0.81 3.63
CA GLY A 327 -20.81 -0.60 2.39
C GLY A 327 -20.87 0.87 1.93
N GLU A 328 -20.31 1.81 2.67
CA GLU A 328 -20.17 3.20 2.24
C GLU A 328 -18.89 3.39 1.42
N PHE A 329 -19.00 3.96 0.23
CA PHE A 329 -17.83 4.40 -0.53
C PHE A 329 -17.08 5.48 0.26
N ILE A 330 -15.79 5.26 0.51
CA ILE A 330 -14.92 6.15 1.27
C ILE A 330 -14.07 6.99 0.33
N TRP A 331 -13.29 6.33 -0.52
CA TRP A 331 -12.46 7.04 -1.50
C TRP A 331 -12.03 6.09 -2.63
N GLY A 332 -11.51 6.66 -3.72
CA GLY A 332 -11.04 5.87 -4.84
C GLY A 332 -10.58 6.72 -6.02
N MET A 333 -10.14 6.04 -7.08
CA MET A 333 -9.65 6.65 -8.31
C MET A 333 -9.79 5.70 -9.50
N ASP A 334 -9.90 6.29 -10.70
CA ASP A 334 -9.88 5.54 -11.95
C ASP A 334 -8.45 5.45 -12.49
N ALA A 335 -8.17 4.50 -13.39
CA ALA A 335 -6.86 4.29 -13.99
C ALA A 335 -6.28 5.55 -14.68
N SER A 336 -7.13 6.49 -15.09
CA SER A 336 -6.71 7.78 -15.67
C SER A 336 -5.94 8.69 -14.70
N ALA A 337 -6.00 8.42 -13.38
CA ALA A 337 -5.24 9.18 -12.38
C ALA A 337 -3.72 8.95 -12.50
N PHE A 338 -3.29 7.83 -13.10
CA PHE A 338 -1.89 7.40 -13.18
C PHE A 338 -1.16 7.93 -14.42
N GLY A 339 -1.60 9.08 -14.96
CA GLY A 339 -1.01 9.72 -16.13
C GLY A 339 0.40 10.28 -15.91
N GLU A 340 0.97 10.82 -16.98
CA GLU A 340 2.30 11.42 -16.99
C GLU A 340 2.34 12.80 -16.31
N TYR A 341 3.48 13.14 -15.69
CA TYR A 341 3.78 14.44 -15.11
C TYR A 341 5.10 14.95 -15.67
N GLU A 342 5.21 16.25 -15.99
CA GLU A 342 6.45 16.86 -16.44
C GLU A 342 6.60 18.28 -15.88
N ILE A 343 7.82 18.64 -15.45
CA ILE A 343 8.19 20.00 -15.07
C ILE A 343 9.53 20.34 -15.72
N CYS A 344 9.56 21.45 -16.47
CA CYS A 344 10.77 21.96 -17.09
C CYS A 344 11.25 23.26 -16.45
N ALA A 345 12.56 23.38 -16.27
CA ALA A 345 13.23 24.62 -15.91
C ALA A 345 14.14 25.10 -17.05
N ASP A 346 14.18 26.40 -17.30
CA ASP A 346 15.14 27.00 -18.24
C ASP A 346 16.57 26.77 -17.74
N LYS A 347 17.45 26.33 -18.63
CA LYS A 347 18.90 26.26 -18.42
C LYS A 347 19.60 27.36 -19.22
N PRO A 348 20.75 27.86 -18.72
CA PRO A 348 21.59 28.77 -19.50
C PRO A 348 21.97 28.17 -20.86
N GLY A 349 21.93 29.02 -21.90
CA GLY A 349 22.29 28.66 -23.26
C GLY A 349 21.11 28.35 -24.17
N VAL A 350 21.41 28.13 -25.45
CA VAL A 350 20.44 27.75 -26.48
C VAL A 350 20.81 26.41 -27.11
N THR A 351 19.82 25.69 -27.61
CA THR A 351 19.98 24.56 -28.52
C THR A 351 20.44 25.06 -29.90
N GLU A 352 20.90 24.16 -30.78
CA GLU A 352 21.44 24.54 -32.10
C GLU A 352 20.43 25.28 -33.00
N ASP A 353 19.13 25.07 -32.77
CA ASP A 353 18.01 25.73 -33.43
C ASP A 353 17.60 27.07 -32.77
N GLY A 354 18.35 27.53 -31.76
CA GLY A 354 18.17 28.83 -31.11
C GLY A 354 17.12 28.87 -30.00
N GLN A 355 16.54 27.74 -29.61
CA GLN A 355 15.63 27.69 -28.45
C GLN A 355 16.40 27.70 -27.13
N ARG A 356 15.79 28.24 -26.07
CA ARG A 356 16.38 28.14 -24.72
C ARG A 356 16.49 26.68 -24.33
N ARG A 357 17.65 26.29 -23.78
CA ARG A 357 17.81 24.95 -23.21
C ARG A 357 16.85 24.80 -22.04
N LYS A 358 16.24 23.63 -21.90
CA LYS A 358 15.42 23.25 -20.76
C LYS A 358 15.96 21.98 -20.13
N GLU A 359 15.79 21.85 -18.81
CA GLU A 359 15.91 20.59 -18.11
C GLU A 359 14.53 20.23 -17.58
N CYS A 360 14.01 19.10 -18.05
CA CYS A 360 12.71 18.59 -17.66
C CYS A 360 12.87 17.41 -16.71
N ARG A 361 11.97 17.33 -15.74
CA ARG A 361 11.78 16.18 -14.86
C ARG A 361 10.41 15.61 -15.16
N ARG A 362 10.41 14.41 -15.71
CA ARG A 362 9.23 13.66 -16.09
C ARG A 362 9.01 12.52 -15.10
N THR A 363 7.75 12.23 -14.79
CA THR A 363 7.30 10.95 -14.24
C THR A 363 6.36 10.35 -15.27
N PRO A 364 6.70 9.19 -15.86
CA PRO A 364 5.90 8.57 -16.92
C PRO A 364 4.56 8.06 -16.37
N PRO A 365 3.64 7.62 -17.24
CA PRO A 365 2.44 6.93 -16.80
C PRO A 365 2.79 5.71 -15.94
N ARG A 366 2.14 5.60 -14.79
CA ARG A 366 2.21 4.39 -13.98
C ARG A 366 1.04 3.48 -14.35
N GLN A 367 1.16 2.22 -13.98
CA GLN A 367 0.08 1.27 -14.10
C GLN A 367 -0.71 1.24 -12.78
N LEU A 368 -2.02 1.03 -12.90
CA LEU A 368 -2.78 0.46 -11.79
C LEU A 368 -2.17 -0.93 -11.51
N PRO A 369 -1.92 -1.33 -10.25
CA PRO A 369 -1.29 -2.61 -9.92
C PRO A 369 -1.83 -3.79 -10.74
N GLN A 370 -0.92 -4.50 -11.42
CA GLN A 370 -1.22 -5.67 -12.29
C GLN A 370 -0.63 -6.98 -11.74
N GLU A 371 0.25 -6.90 -10.74
CA GLU A 371 0.96 -8.05 -10.18
C GLU A 371 -0.01 -9.00 -9.48
N PRO A 372 0.20 -10.33 -9.51
CA PRO A 372 -0.50 -11.23 -8.57
C PRO A 372 -0.14 -10.83 -7.15
N MET A 373 -1.13 -10.59 -6.30
CA MET A 373 -0.91 -10.13 -4.93
C MET A 373 -1.33 -11.18 -3.90
N SER A 374 -0.51 -11.29 -2.86
CA SER A 374 -0.82 -12.07 -1.67
C SER A 374 -1.47 -11.20 -0.60
N LEU A 375 -2.26 -11.81 0.28
CA LEU A 375 -2.88 -11.15 1.43
C LEU A 375 -1.90 -11.14 2.59
N VAL A 376 -1.88 -10.02 3.32
CA VAL A 376 -1.12 -9.85 4.54
C VAL A 376 -2.03 -9.26 5.62
N MET A 377 -1.94 -9.82 6.83
CA MET A 377 -2.62 -9.31 8.01
C MET A 377 -1.61 -9.26 9.16
N ASN A 378 -1.51 -8.13 9.84
CA ASN A 378 -0.59 -7.97 10.96
C ASN A 378 -1.05 -6.89 11.95
N THR A 379 -0.38 -6.87 13.10
CA THR A 379 -0.41 -5.73 14.02
C THR A 379 1.02 -5.26 14.27
N ALA A 380 1.47 -4.20 13.59
CA ALA A 380 2.81 -3.66 13.83
C ALA A 380 2.84 -2.78 15.09
N ILE A 381 4.06 -2.55 15.59
CA ILE A 381 4.38 -1.41 16.46
C ILE A 381 5.57 -0.70 15.81
N GLY A 382 5.29 0.42 15.15
CA GLY A 382 6.23 1.15 14.30
C GLY A 382 6.00 2.65 14.35
N THR A 383 6.88 3.41 13.74
CA THR A 383 6.98 4.86 13.95
C THR A 383 5.80 5.67 13.43
N TRP A 384 5.16 5.23 12.34
CA TRP A 384 4.14 6.03 11.67
C TRP A 384 2.89 6.24 12.55
N ASN A 385 2.58 5.28 13.41
CA ASN A 385 1.49 5.39 14.38
C ASN A 385 1.96 5.83 15.78
N GLY A 386 3.02 6.64 15.84
CA GLY A 386 3.58 7.18 17.09
C GLY A 386 4.58 6.25 17.81
N GLY A 387 4.78 5.03 17.32
CA GLY A 387 5.76 4.08 17.82
C GLY A 387 5.60 3.73 19.30
N THR A 388 6.71 3.31 19.91
CA THR A 388 6.72 2.85 21.30
C THR A 388 6.32 3.91 22.31
N ASN A 389 6.50 5.20 21.96
CA ASN A 389 6.13 6.33 22.82
C ASN A 389 4.62 6.57 22.87
N ALA A 390 3.86 6.06 21.90
CA ALA A 390 2.40 6.17 21.87
C ALA A 390 1.71 5.10 22.71
N LEU A 391 2.40 4.00 23.04
CA LEU A 391 1.88 2.92 23.88
C LEU A 391 1.60 3.42 25.30
N ASP A 392 0.44 3.08 25.84
CA ASP A 392 0.05 3.51 27.19
C ASP A 392 0.45 2.55 28.31
N GLY A 393 0.95 1.36 27.94
CA GLY A 393 1.34 0.32 28.88
C GLY A 393 0.17 -0.42 29.55
N LYS A 394 -1.09 -0.15 29.17
CA LYS A 394 -2.30 -0.66 29.84
C LYS A 394 -3.11 -1.64 29.01
N HIS A 395 -3.18 -1.46 27.70
CA HIS A 395 -4.02 -2.28 26.82
C HIS A 395 -3.29 -3.53 26.31
N TRP A 396 -2.87 -4.42 27.22
CA TRP A 396 -2.17 -5.67 26.91
C TRP A 396 -2.96 -6.91 27.39
N PRO A 397 -2.98 -8.02 26.63
CA PRO A 397 -2.61 -8.11 25.22
C PRO A 397 -3.58 -7.28 24.34
N ALA A 398 -3.04 -6.69 23.28
CA ALA A 398 -3.84 -6.02 22.26
C ALA A 398 -4.19 -7.02 21.16
N ASN A 399 -5.47 -7.36 21.05
CA ASN A 399 -5.95 -8.38 20.12
C ASN A 399 -6.66 -7.71 18.94
N PHE A 400 -6.17 -7.96 17.73
CA PHE A 400 -6.87 -7.64 16.48
C PHE A 400 -7.69 -8.86 16.05
N TYR A 401 -9.00 -8.72 15.96
CA TYR A 401 -9.92 -9.82 15.65
C TYR A 401 -10.40 -9.73 14.21
N ILE A 402 -10.22 -10.79 13.43
CA ILE A 402 -10.68 -10.92 12.05
C ILE A 402 -11.68 -12.08 11.99
N ASP A 403 -12.93 -11.76 11.69
CA ASP A 403 -14.03 -12.72 11.58
C ASP A 403 -13.97 -13.49 10.26
N TYR A 404 -13.78 -12.79 9.14
CA TYR A 404 -13.56 -13.44 7.86
C TYR A 404 -12.75 -12.59 6.90
N VAL A 405 -12.27 -13.24 5.85
CA VAL A 405 -11.82 -12.63 4.60
C VAL A 405 -12.45 -13.35 3.42
N ARG A 406 -12.85 -12.61 2.39
CA ARG A 406 -13.47 -13.15 1.17
C ARG A 406 -13.02 -12.37 -0.06
N VAL A 407 -12.80 -13.08 -1.17
CA VAL A 407 -12.43 -12.50 -2.47
C VAL A 407 -13.40 -12.96 -3.53
N TRP A 408 -13.87 -12.02 -4.34
CA TRP A 408 -14.75 -12.27 -5.48
C TRP A 408 -14.15 -11.72 -6.76
N GLN A 409 -14.40 -12.42 -7.87
CA GLN A 409 -14.00 -11.99 -9.20
C GLN A 409 -15.14 -12.22 -10.19
N ASP A 410 -15.22 -11.37 -11.21
CA ASP A 410 -16.08 -11.57 -12.39
C ASP A 410 -15.43 -12.52 -13.41
N GLU A 411 -14.10 -12.48 -13.50
CA GLU A 411 -13.26 -13.43 -14.25
C GLU A 411 -12.19 -14.02 -13.33
N ILE A 412 -12.08 -15.36 -13.26
CA ILE A 412 -11.12 -16.01 -12.33
C ILE A 412 -9.69 -15.72 -12.75
N ASN A 413 -8.94 -15.12 -11.83
CA ASN A 413 -7.52 -14.85 -11.97
C ASN A 413 -6.84 -15.08 -10.62
N VAL A 414 -6.62 -16.37 -10.32
CA VAL A 414 -6.13 -16.90 -9.03
C VAL A 414 -4.91 -17.78 -9.26
N GLY A 415 -3.82 -17.44 -8.61
CA GLY A 415 -2.54 -18.12 -8.70
C GLY A 415 -1.39 -17.14 -8.58
N CYS A 416 -0.23 -17.64 -8.19
CA CYS A 416 0.95 -16.81 -7.93
C CYS A 416 1.88 -16.70 -9.14
N ASP A 417 1.68 -17.52 -10.18
CA ASP A 417 2.51 -17.56 -11.39
C ASP A 417 1.69 -17.35 -12.69
N PRO A 418 0.95 -16.23 -12.83
CA PRO A 418 0.13 -15.97 -14.00
C PRO A 418 0.99 -15.87 -15.27
N PRO A 419 0.49 -16.35 -16.43
CA PRO A 419 1.28 -16.43 -17.65
C PRO A 419 1.79 -15.08 -18.14
N ASN A 420 1.10 -13.97 -17.85
CA ASN A 420 1.48 -12.61 -18.23
C ASN A 420 2.26 -11.85 -17.14
N PHE A 421 2.27 -12.34 -15.90
CA PHE A 421 3.00 -11.76 -14.76
C PHE A 421 3.67 -12.88 -13.93
N PRO A 422 4.50 -13.76 -14.55
CA PRO A 422 5.11 -14.89 -13.85
C PRO A 422 6.00 -14.40 -12.70
N THR A 423 6.09 -15.21 -11.65
CA THR A 423 6.89 -14.91 -10.44
C THR A 423 7.66 -16.12 -9.92
N LYS A 424 7.18 -17.35 -10.16
CA LYS A 424 7.66 -18.56 -9.51
C LYS A 424 9.16 -18.76 -9.72
N LYS A 425 9.57 -18.79 -10.99
CA LYS A 425 10.96 -19.06 -11.34
C LYS A 425 11.92 -17.95 -10.89
N TYR A 426 11.48 -16.70 -10.93
CA TYR A 426 12.25 -15.59 -10.39
C TYR A 426 12.47 -15.73 -8.87
N ILE A 427 11.43 -16.11 -8.12
CA ILE A 427 11.51 -16.33 -6.67
C ILE A 427 12.45 -17.52 -6.37
N GLU A 428 12.30 -18.64 -7.09
CA GLU A 428 13.14 -19.84 -6.92
C GLU A 428 14.64 -19.54 -7.13
N GLN A 429 14.96 -18.66 -8.07
CA GLN A 429 16.35 -18.25 -8.36
C GLN A 429 16.96 -17.32 -7.31
N HIS A 430 16.14 -16.70 -6.48
CA HIS A 430 16.53 -15.71 -5.49
C HIS A 430 16.00 -16.06 -4.10
N GLN A 431 15.84 -17.36 -3.82
CA GLN A 431 15.16 -17.88 -2.64
C GLN A 431 15.70 -17.29 -1.33
N GLU A 432 17.00 -16.99 -1.27
CA GLU A 432 17.66 -16.44 -0.09
C GLU A 432 17.20 -15.02 0.28
N TRP A 433 16.51 -14.31 -0.62
CA TRP A 433 15.97 -12.96 -0.35
C TRP A 433 14.63 -12.98 0.37
N TYR A 434 13.93 -14.11 0.34
CA TYR A 434 12.56 -14.25 0.83
C TYR A 434 12.48 -14.93 2.20
N GLY A 435 13.62 -15.26 2.83
CA GLY A 435 13.65 -15.98 4.09
C GLY A 435 13.32 -17.47 3.93
N GLU A 436 12.71 -18.06 4.97
CA GLU A 436 12.34 -19.49 4.95
C GLU A 436 11.34 -19.79 3.82
N PRO A 437 11.60 -20.80 2.97
CA PRO A 437 10.65 -21.26 1.96
C PRO A 437 9.30 -21.61 2.60
N VAL A 438 8.21 -21.18 1.99
CA VAL A 438 6.86 -21.49 2.49
C VAL A 438 6.42 -22.88 2.01
N ALA A 439 5.65 -23.57 2.85
CA ALA A 439 5.02 -24.85 2.52
C ALA A 439 3.60 -24.92 3.09
N PRO A 440 2.64 -25.57 2.41
CA PRO A 440 2.63 -25.84 0.96
C PRO A 440 2.78 -24.55 0.13
N VAL A 441 3.20 -24.66 -1.13
CA VAL A 441 3.08 -23.55 -2.11
C VAL A 441 1.73 -23.62 -2.85
N SER A 442 1.43 -22.65 -3.72
CA SER A 442 0.14 -22.53 -4.41
C SER A 442 -0.32 -23.84 -5.08
N THR A 443 0.53 -24.38 -5.93
CA THR A 443 0.25 -25.59 -6.72
C THR A 443 0.10 -26.87 -5.89
N ASP A 444 0.58 -26.87 -4.63
CA ASP A 444 0.43 -28.01 -3.73
C ASP A 444 -0.95 -28.04 -3.06
N THR A 445 -1.65 -26.90 -3.06
CA THR A 445 -2.91 -26.72 -2.33
C THR A 445 -4.10 -26.77 -3.27
N CYS A 446 -4.11 -25.91 -4.29
CA CYS A 446 -5.17 -25.82 -5.28
C CYS A 446 -4.59 -25.54 -6.66
N PRO A 447 -5.25 -25.99 -7.75
CA PRO A 447 -4.88 -25.58 -9.09
C PRO A 447 -4.99 -24.07 -9.25
N GLU A 448 -4.01 -23.47 -9.91
CA GLU A 448 -4.07 -22.09 -10.37
C GLU A 448 -5.04 -21.99 -11.57
N SER A 449 -5.72 -20.86 -11.70
CA SER A 449 -6.70 -20.61 -12.75
C SER A 449 -6.57 -19.18 -13.24
N TYR A 450 -6.26 -19.03 -14.52
CA TYR A 450 -6.03 -17.75 -15.16
C TYR A 450 -7.02 -17.51 -16.29
N PRO A 451 -7.39 -16.25 -16.55
CA PRO A 451 -8.33 -15.92 -17.59
C PRO A 451 -7.69 -15.99 -18.99
N ASP A 452 -8.52 -16.13 -20.02
CA ASP A 452 -8.07 -16.05 -21.43
C ASP A 452 -7.36 -14.73 -21.70
N SER A 453 -7.81 -13.65 -21.05
CA SER A 453 -7.19 -12.32 -21.12
C SER A 453 -5.73 -12.32 -20.66
N ALA A 454 -5.39 -13.09 -19.61
CA ALA A 454 -4.02 -13.24 -19.13
C ALA A 454 -3.15 -14.01 -20.13
N HIS A 455 -3.64 -15.14 -20.65
CA HIS A 455 -2.92 -15.92 -21.66
C HIS A 455 -2.67 -15.12 -22.95
N LYS A 456 -3.68 -14.37 -23.40
CA LYS A 456 -3.55 -13.51 -24.58
C LYS A 456 -2.52 -12.41 -24.36
N HIS A 457 -2.54 -11.74 -23.21
CA HIS A 457 -1.54 -10.71 -22.89
C HIS A 457 -0.12 -11.30 -22.84
N ALA A 458 0.06 -12.50 -22.28
CA ALA A 458 1.35 -13.19 -22.29
C ALA A 458 1.85 -13.45 -23.73
N ALA A 459 0.98 -13.93 -24.61
CA ALA A 459 1.32 -14.15 -26.01
C ALA A 459 1.70 -12.84 -26.74
N GLU A 460 1.05 -11.73 -26.40
CA GLU A 460 1.39 -10.40 -26.93
C GLU A 460 2.77 -9.93 -26.46
N LEU A 461 3.11 -10.13 -25.17
CA LEU A 461 4.44 -9.82 -24.63
C LEU A 461 5.54 -10.60 -25.37
N ILE A 462 5.37 -11.91 -25.53
CA ILE A 462 6.31 -12.79 -26.25
C ILE A 462 6.44 -12.36 -27.72
N ALA A 463 5.33 -12.07 -28.39
CA ALA A 463 5.35 -11.64 -29.79
C ALA A 463 6.04 -10.28 -29.98
N ASN A 464 5.87 -9.35 -29.04
CA ASN A 464 6.52 -8.04 -29.08
C ASN A 464 8.02 -8.15 -28.83
N ALA A 465 8.45 -9.00 -27.89
CA ALA A 465 9.85 -9.29 -27.65
C ALA A 465 10.56 -9.86 -28.89
N ALA A 466 9.92 -10.81 -29.59
CA ALA A 466 10.45 -11.39 -30.81
C ALA A 466 10.65 -10.35 -31.93
N LYS A 467 9.77 -9.34 -32.02
CA LYS A 467 9.90 -8.24 -32.99
C LYS A 467 11.09 -7.32 -32.66
N ALA A 468 11.31 -7.00 -31.39
CA ALA A 468 12.44 -6.19 -30.95
C ALA A 468 13.81 -6.86 -31.24
N HIS A 469 13.85 -8.19 -31.35
CA HIS A 469 15.01 -8.98 -31.77
C HIS A 469 15.22 -9.10 -33.29
N THR A 470 14.34 -8.53 -34.10
CA THR A 470 14.63 -8.41 -35.54
C THR A 470 15.61 -7.26 -35.69
N PRO A 471 16.80 -7.43 -36.31
CA PRO A 471 17.73 -6.33 -36.48
C PRO A 471 17.07 -5.26 -37.31
N HIS A 472 16.55 -4.23 -36.65
CA HIS A 472 16.24 -2.97 -37.30
C HIS A 472 17.58 -2.44 -37.78
N THR A 473 17.86 -2.63 -39.08
CA THR A 473 18.60 -1.62 -39.83
C THR A 473 17.84 -0.33 -39.62
N ARG A 474 18.25 0.43 -38.60
CA ARG A 474 17.81 1.79 -38.35
C ARG A 474 18.39 2.59 -39.53
N GLU A 475 17.69 2.56 -40.67
CA GLU A 475 17.93 3.56 -41.70
C GLU A 475 17.67 4.90 -41.02
N ARG A 476 18.76 5.64 -40.77
CA ARG A 476 18.67 7.05 -40.40
C ARG A 476 17.78 7.69 -41.47
N PRO A 477 16.67 8.36 -41.12
CA PRO A 477 15.96 9.14 -42.12
C PRO A 477 16.96 10.10 -42.74
N ALA A 478 17.13 10.00 -44.05
CA ALA A 478 18.02 10.84 -44.81
C ALA A 478 17.72 12.30 -44.44
N THR A 479 18.75 12.97 -43.92
CA THR A 479 18.77 14.42 -43.75
C THR A 479 18.28 15.07 -45.03
N ALA A 480 17.28 15.94 -44.91
CA ALA A 480 16.81 16.78 -45.99
C ALA A 480 18.01 17.55 -46.57
N VAL A 481 18.42 17.16 -47.77
CA VAL A 481 19.47 17.83 -48.54
C VAL A 481 18.98 19.23 -48.90
N ARG A 482 19.59 20.26 -48.31
CA ARG A 482 19.62 21.60 -48.91
C ARG A 482 20.64 21.61 -50.04
N ALA A 483 20.19 22.05 -51.20
CA ALA A 483 20.97 22.13 -52.42
C ALA A 483 22.20 23.05 -52.30
N GLY A 484 23.33 22.62 -52.88
CA GLY A 484 24.42 23.50 -53.32
C GLY A 484 25.82 22.91 -53.21
N GLY A 485 26.41 22.54 -54.36
CA GLY A 485 27.88 22.48 -54.55
C GLY A 485 28.48 21.11 -54.88
N THR A 486 28.96 20.96 -56.11
CA THR A 486 29.69 19.82 -56.70
C THR A 486 31.08 19.54 -56.09
N PRO A 487 31.65 18.33 -56.31
CA PRO A 487 32.70 17.74 -55.48
C PRO A 487 34.13 18.06 -55.94
N ALA A 488 35.08 17.98 -55.01
CA ALA A 488 36.50 17.84 -55.31
C ALA A 488 37.06 16.60 -54.58
N GLU A 489 37.66 15.70 -55.37
CA GLU A 489 38.35 14.49 -54.94
C GLU A 489 39.62 14.81 -54.13
N GLY A 490 39.96 13.93 -53.20
CA GLY A 490 41.23 13.97 -52.47
C GLY A 490 41.38 12.77 -51.53
N HIS A 491 41.90 11.66 -52.06
CA HIS A 491 42.47 10.58 -51.26
C HIS A 491 43.65 11.07 -50.42
N LEU A 492 43.83 10.54 -49.20
CA LEU A 492 45.13 10.12 -48.65
C LEU A 492 44.95 9.34 -47.33
N GLU A 493 45.73 8.26 -47.21
CA GLU A 493 45.71 7.24 -46.16
C GLU A 493 46.54 7.59 -44.90
N HIS A 494 46.31 6.78 -43.85
CA HIS A 494 47.24 6.28 -42.82
C HIS A 494 47.73 7.21 -41.68
N LYS A 495 47.35 6.87 -40.42
CA LYS A 495 48.14 6.02 -39.48
C LYS A 495 47.53 5.98 -38.07
N ALA A 496 47.50 4.80 -37.46
CA ALA A 496 47.23 4.57 -36.05
C ALA A 496 48.52 4.07 -35.34
N SER A 497 48.71 4.45 -34.08
CA SER A 497 49.85 4.08 -33.21
C SER A 497 49.30 3.53 -31.88
N HIS A 498 49.40 2.22 -31.61
CA HIS A 498 50.33 1.54 -30.67
C HIS A 498 50.08 1.73 -29.15
N VAL A 499 49.32 0.81 -28.51
CA VAL A 499 49.71 -0.38 -27.66
C VAL A 499 50.96 -0.18 -26.75
N PRO A 500 51.03 -0.63 -25.45
CA PRO A 500 50.90 -2.06 -25.10
C PRO A 500 50.32 -2.56 -23.75
N GLN A 501 49.84 -3.80 -23.83
CA GLN A 501 49.58 -4.80 -22.77
C GLN A 501 50.84 -5.63 -22.43
N ALA A 502 50.89 -6.20 -21.21
CA ALA A 502 51.46 -7.52 -20.81
C ALA A 502 51.38 -7.63 -19.26
N ALA A 503 51.23 -8.76 -18.55
CA ALA A 503 51.06 -10.19 -18.85
C ALA A 503 50.61 -10.96 -17.57
N HIS A 504 50.23 -12.22 -17.75
CA HIS A 504 49.69 -13.25 -16.85
C HIS A 504 50.48 -13.63 -15.57
N SER A 505 49.80 -14.21 -14.57
CA SER A 505 50.00 -15.63 -14.15
C SER A 505 49.09 -16.07 -12.98
N GLN A 506 48.72 -17.36 -13.02
CA GLN A 506 47.93 -18.11 -12.04
C GLN A 506 48.76 -18.48 -10.80
N THR A 507 48.12 -18.68 -9.63
CA THR A 507 48.32 -19.86 -8.76
C THR A 507 47.33 -19.86 -7.57
N SER A 508 47.09 -21.07 -7.07
CA SER A 508 46.05 -21.56 -6.17
C SER A 508 46.45 -21.61 -4.68
N LEU A 509 45.44 -21.91 -3.84
CA LEU A 509 45.47 -22.65 -2.55
C LEU A 509 45.54 -21.90 -1.20
N ALA A 510 44.44 -22.08 -0.45
CA ALA A 510 44.33 -22.62 0.92
C ALA A 510 44.71 -21.78 2.18
N ALA A 511 43.66 -21.52 2.98
CA ALA A 511 43.50 -21.69 4.43
C ALA A 511 44.66 -21.41 5.43
N ALA A 512 44.43 -20.49 6.38
CA ALA A 512 44.56 -20.69 7.84
C ALA A 512 44.33 -19.37 8.63
N GLN A 513 43.50 -19.42 9.68
CA GLN A 513 43.59 -18.60 10.92
C GLN A 513 44.54 -19.33 11.92
N PRO A 514 44.99 -18.79 13.11
CA PRO A 514 44.43 -17.72 13.94
C PRO A 514 45.43 -16.79 14.69
N ASP A 515 44.86 -15.91 15.54
CA ASP A 515 45.38 -15.24 16.75
C ASP A 515 46.39 -14.07 16.68
N ALA A 516 45.96 -12.89 17.15
CA ALA A 516 46.48 -12.20 18.37
C ALA A 516 45.94 -10.76 18.53
N GLN A 517 45.34 -10.46 19.68
CA GLN A 517 45.22 -9.10 20.26
C GLN A 517 46.56 -8.69 20.90
N PRO A 518 46.89 -7.39 21.08
CA PRO A 518 46.47 -6.68 22.31
C PRO A 518 46.28 -5.13 22.24
N ALA A 519 45.66 -4.63 23.31
CA ALA A 519 45.87 -3.34 24.00
C ALA A 519 45.04 -2.10 23.61
N ALA A 520 44.78 -1.29 24.65
CA ALA A 520 43.63 -0.41 24.82
C ALA A 520 44.02 1.06 25.11
N LEU A 521 43.15 1.98 24.65
CA LEU A 521 42.73 3.30 25.20
C LEU A 521 43.75 4.47 25.19
N PRO A 522 43.33 5.76 25.04
CA PRO A 522 42.19 6.36 25.76
C PRO A 522 41.26 7.32 24.98
N ALA A 523 40.21 7.73 25.69
CA ALA A 523 39.07 8.56 25.29
C ALA A 523 39.37 10.08 25.27
N ALA A 524 38.75 10.81 24.32
CA ALA A 524 38.14 12.14 24.49
C ALA A 524 37.34 12.55 23.23
N LEU A 525 36.09 12.98 23.46
CA LEU A 525 34.98 13.42 22.56
C LEU A 525 35.08 14.95 22.21
N PRO A 526 34.11 15.65 21.53
CA PRO A 526 32.85 15.23 20.84
C PRO A 526 32.49 15.98 19.51
N ALA A 527 31.34 15.57 18.93
CA ALA A 527 30.27 16.39 18.30
C ALA A 527 30.24 16.56 16.76
N ALA A 528 29.49 15.69 16.08
CA ALA A 528 28.72 16.00 14.85
C ALA A 528 27.66 14.92 14.54
N GLN A 529 26.74 14.61 15.46
CA GLN A 529 25.57 13.76 15.19
C GLN A 529 24.38 14.23 16.03
N GLN A 530 23.83 15.41 15.70
CA GLN A 530 22.52 15.86 16.17
C GLN A 530 21.98 16.89 15.16
N THR A 531 21.20 16.44 14.17
CA THR A 531 20.29 17.32 13.39
C THR A 531 19.22 16.51 12.63
N LEU A 532 18.53 15.57 13.28
CA LEU A 532 17.23 15.05 12.76
C LEU A 532 16.20 14.74 13.86
N GLN A 533 16.38 15.28 15.07
CA GLN A 533 15.48 15.06 16.21
C GLN A 533 14.39 16.13 16.51
N PRO A 534 14.30 17.35 15.92
CA PRO A 534 13.28 18.29 16.39
C PRO A 534 11.85 18.05 15.87
N ALA A 535 11.65 17.51 14.66
CA ALA A 535 10.32 17.50 14.02
C ALA A 535 9.32 16.54 14.69
N ALA A 536 9.77 15.34 15.08
CA ALA A 536 8.92 14.35 15.74
C ALA A 536 8.56 14.73 17.19
N GLN A 537 9.46 15.44 17.89
CA GLN A 537 9.21 15.90 19.27
C GLN A 537 8.32 17.16 19.33
N GLN A 538 8.22 17.92 18.24
CA GLN A 538 7.34 19.09 18.16
C GLN A 538 5.89 18.69 17.83
N ALA A 539 5.69 17.65 16.99
CA ALA A 539 4.36 17.10 16.69
C ALA A 539 3.65 16.53 17.94
N ALA A 540 4.38 15.83 18.82
CA ALA A 540 3.82 15.30 20.07
C ALA A 540 3.41 16.39 21.09
N ARG A 541 4.03 17.58 21.04
CA ARG A 541 3.67 18.71 21.92
C ARG A 541 2.47 19.50 21.40
N TRP A 542 2.27 19.57 20.09
CA TRP A 542 1.14 20.26 19.48
C TRP A 542 -0.16 19.46 19.62
N TRP A 543 -0.10 18.13 19.52
CA TRP A 543 -1.25 17.26 19.75
C TRP A 543 -1.77 17.32 21.19
N GLN A 544 -0.91 17.55 22.20
CA GLN A 544 -1.33 17.71 23.59
C GLN A 544 -1.82 19.13 23.95
N GLN A 545 -1.51 20.14 23.13
CA GLN A 545 -1.94 21.53 23.36
C GLN A 545 -3.27 21.88 22.68
N ALA A 546 -3.69 21.12 21.65
CA ALA A 546 -4.95 21.33 20.96
C ALA A 546 -6.22 20.88 21.74
N THR A 547 -6.06 20.21 22.90
CA THR A 547 -7.18 19.72 23.73
C THR A 547 -7.55 20.61 24.93
N ARG A 548 -7.14 21.88 24.96
CA ARG A 548 -7.67 22.88 25.90
C ARG A 548 -8.45 23.95 25.17
N VAL A 549 -9.72 23.67 24.89
CA VAL A 549 -10.71 24.72 24.66
C VAL A 549 -11.17 25.20 26.04
N GLU A 550 -10.55 26.25 26.56
CA GLU A 550 -11.17 27.07 27.59
C GLU A 550 -12.30 27.86 26.93
N ILE A 551 -13.52 27.63 27.39
CA ILE A 551 -14.72 28.36 26.98
C ILE A 551 -14.56 29.81 27.46
N VAL A 552 -14.29 30.74 26.54
CA VAL A 552 -14.35 32.18 26.81
C VAL A 552 -15.73 32.69 26.40
N GLN A 553 -16.59 32.96 27.38
CA GLN A 553 -17.83 33.72 27.18
C GLN A 553 -17.54 35.23 27.05
N PRO A 554 -18.38 36.00 26.32
CA PRO A 554 -18.06 37.38 25.96
C PRO A 554 -18.26 38.37 27.13
N ALA A 555 -17.50 39.46 27.04
CA ALA A 555 -17.27 40.46 28.08
C ALA A 555 -18.51 41.20 28.60
N SER A 556 -18.58 41.36 29.93
CA SER A 556 -19.44 42.34 30.62
C SER A 556 -18.60 43.26 31.51
N GLN A 557 -18.98 44.54 31.51
CA GLN A 557 -18.34 45.71 32.14
C GLN A 557 -18.14 45.63 33.68
N PRO A 558 -17.25 46.46 34.27
CA PRO A 558 -16.80 46.28 35.65
C PRO A 558 -17.81 46.76 36.70
N GLN A 559 -17.94 46.00 37.79
CA GLN A 559 -18.78 46.33 38.96
C GLN A 559 -18.05 47.18 40.03
N PRO A 560 -18.78 47.97 40.84
CA PRO A 560 -18.30 48.50 42.11
C PRO A 560 -18.71 47.63 43.33
N GLN A 561 -17.96 47.80 44.44
CA GLN A 561 -17.93 47.03 45.71
C GLN A 561 -19.16 47.25 46.68
N PRO A 562 -19.20 46.74 47.95
CA PRO A 562 -19.71 45.41 48.34
C PRO A 562 -20.76 45.36 49.51
N GLN A 563 -21.51 44.25 49.59
CA GLN A 563 -22.27 43.62 50.73
C GLN A 563 -23.53 44.34 51.33
N PRO A 564 -24.51 43.65 52.01
CA PRO A 564 -24.56 42.25 52.52
C PRO A 564 -25.88 41.42 52.34
N GLN A 565 -25.74 40.09 52.54
CA GLN A 565 -26.63 39.05 53.11
C GLN A 565 -28.18 39.04 52.92
N SER A 566 -28.73 37.90 52.45
CA SER A 566 -29.71 37.06 53.19
C SER A 566 -30.07 35.73 52.48
N GLU A 567 -29.83 34.65 53.23
CA GLU A 567 -30.48 33.32 53.41
C GLU A 567 -31.52 32.66 52.44
N PRO A 568 -31.74 31.33 52.56
CA PRO A 568 -31.85 30.43 51.39
C PRO A 568 -33.12 29.56 51.29
N GLN A 569 -33.17 28.77 50.19
CA GLN A 569 -33.83 27.45 50.00
C GLN A 569 -35.37 27.40 49.81
N PRO A 570 -35.97 26.26 49.34
CA PRO A 570 -35.41 25.05 48.71
C PRO A 570 -36.17 24.52 47.45
N ARG A 571 -35.55 23.47 46.91
CA ARG A 571 -35.97 22.47 45.90
C ARG A 571 -37.38 21.90 46.11
N LEU A 572 -37.93 21.35 45.02
CA LEU A 572 -38.74 20.12 45.08
C LEU A 572 -38.56 19.27 43.82
N ALA A 573 -38.42 17.98 44.06
CA ALA A 573 -38.28 16.89 43.10
C ALA A 573 -39.56 16.05 43.09
N SER A 574 -39.85 15.36 41.98
CA SER A 574 -40.44 14.00 41.89
C SER A 574 -40.70 13.70 40.40
N ARG A 575 -40.17 12.62 39.81
CA ARG A 575 -40.48 11.18 39.93
C ARG A 575 -41.80 10.75 39.23
N ALA A 576 -41.60 9.88 38.24
CA ALA A 576 -42.20 8.55 38.08
C ALA A 576 -43.37 8.33 37.08
N ASP A 577 -43.15 7.26 36.30
CA ASP A 577 -44.08 6.23 35.79
C ASP A 577 -44.93 6.44 34.52
N GLU A 578 -44.41 5.89 33.40
CA GLU A 578 -44.89 4.71 32.62
C GLU A 578 -46.32 4.66 31.97
N PRO A 579 -46.61 3.72 31.04
CA PRO A 579 -47.00 4.03 29.64
C PRO A 579 -48.40 3.48 29.25
N LEU A 580 -48.83 3.62 27.98
CA LEU A 580 -49.60 2.61 27.18
C LEU A 580 -50.19 3.16 25.86
N MET A 581 -50.13 2.30 24.84
CA MET A 581 -51.07 2.06 23.72
C MET A 581 -51.26 3.07 22.56
N ALA A 582 -50.61 2.74 21.44
CA ALA A 582 -51.21 2.12 20.24
C ALA A 582 -52.45 2.73 19.52
N GLU A 583 -52.28 2.75 18.19
CA GLU A 583 -53.24 2.59 17.08
C GLU A 583 -53.81 3.80 16.31
N ASN A 584 -53.38 3.82 15.03
CA ASN A 584 -54.16 3.96 13.80
C ASN A 584 -54.89 5.30 13.52
N TRP A 585 -54.64 5.89 12.34
CA TRP A 585 -55.58 5.91 11.19
C TRP A 585 -55.08 6.80 10.03
N TRP A 586 -55.22 6.22 8.83
CA TRP A 586 -55.39 6.76 7.47
C TRP A 586 -55.62 8.25 7.23
N GLY A 587 -55.15 8.73 6.06
CA GLY A 587 -55.92 9.70 5.28
C GLY A 587 -55.11 10.72 4.48
N ALA A 588 -54.93 10.46 3.19
CA ALA A 588 -54.49 11.43 2.21
C ALA A 588 -55.54 12.54 1.99
N SER A 589 -55.09 13.77 1.70
CA SER A 589 -55.81 14.70 0.82
C SER A 589 -54.86 15.76 0.24
N MET A 590 -55.07 15.97 -1.06
CA MET A 590 -54.49 16.99 -1.94
C MET A 590 -54.84 18.41 -1.48
N MET A 591 -54.01 19.41 -1.81
CA MET A 591 -54.34 20.41 -2.84
C MET A 591 -53.20 21.41 -3.07
N ALA A 592 -53.18 21.92 -4.30
CA ALA A 592 -52.23 22.83 -4.90
C ALA A 592 -52.40 24.29 -4.48
N SER A 593 -51.32 25.07 -4.62
CA SER A 593 -51.34 26.49 -4.99
C SER A 593 -49.89 26.91 -5.27
N SER A 594 -49.50 27.06 -6.54
CA SER A 594 -49.47 28.30 -7.33
C SER A 594 -48.14 29.05 -7.23
N TRP A 595 -47.47 29.13 -8.40
CA TRP A 595 -46.35 30.02 -8.71
C TRP A 595 -46.77 31.50 -8.68
N PRO A 596 -45.81 32.44 -8.76
CA PRO A 596 -45.62 33.07 -10.06
C PRO A 596 -44.16 33.24 -10.51
N LEU A 597 -43.99 33.13 -11.83
CA LEU A 597 -42.87 33.62 -12.65
C LEU A 597 -43.04 35.11 -12.95
N PHE A 598 -41.92 35.84 -13.01
CA PHE A 598 -41.53 36.89 -13.98
C PHE A 598 -40.05 37.19 -13.69
N GLY A 599 -39.09 37.33 -14.60
CA GLY A 599 -39.08 37.39 -16.06
C GLY A 599 -37.81 38.16 -16.49
N VAL A 600 -36.86 37.44 -17.08
CA VAL A 600 -35.96 37.76 -18.22
C VAL A 600 -35.18 39.10 -18.30
N ALA A 601 -33.88 38.94 -18.59
CA ALA A 601 -32.93 39.75 -19.43
C ALA A 601 -31.67 40.11 -18.61
N GLY A 602 -30.42 39.95 -19.04
CA GLY A 602 -29.81 39.82 -20.36
C GLY A 602 -28.50 40.66 -20.34
N ALA A 603 -27.48 40.21 -21.07
CA ALA A 603 -26.19 40.87 -21.37
C ALA A 603 -25.02 40.71 -20.38
N GLY A 604 -23.85 40.33 -20.94
CA GLY A 604 -22.57 40.10 -20.26
C GLY A 604 -21.71 41.36 -20.05
N PRO A 605 -20.38 41.28 -20.31
CA PRO A 605 -19.35 41.24 -19.27
C PRO A 605 -18.62 42.58 -19.07
N ALA A 606 -17.90 42.68 -17.95
CA ALA A 606 -16.72 43.52 -17.75
C ALA A 606 -15.79 42.87 -16.71
#